data_AF-A0A8J7MKZ6-F1
#
_entry.id   AF-A0A8J7MKZ6-F1
#
_cell.length_a   1.000
_cell.length_b   1.000
_cell.length_c   1.000
_cell.angle_alpha   90.00
_cell.angle_beta   90.00
_cell.angle_gamma   90.00
#
_symmetry.space_group_name_H-M   'P 1'
#
loop_
_entity.id
_entity.type
_entity.pdbx_description
1 polymer ?
#
loop_
_entity_poly.entity_id
_entity_poly.type
_entity_poly.pdbx_seq_one_letter_code
_entity_poly.pdbx_strand_id
1 'polypeptide(L)'
;SKLFKPKDLTEDLMEKWLVTFENWEICDSFSMGVFAKSALPIPKIIEWSTRSREFEKRASFATIAAYCMADKKADNAVFEQFFPLIHQAANDDRIYVKKAVNWALRSIGKRNIDLNKRAIEEAHKIEALDYKSAKWIARDALRELQKEVINILDYPRAIYRP
;
A
#
# COMPACT_ATOMS: atom_id res chain seq x y z
N SER A 1 -15.68 -10.92 -1.54
CA SER A 1 -17.09 -10.78 -1.95
C SER A 1 -17.36 -11.69 -3.13
N LYS A 2 -18.44 -12.47 -3.12
CA LYS A 2 -18.86 -13.30 -4.28
C LYS A 2 -19.49 -12.45 -5.42
N LEU A 3 -19.61 -11.13 -5.23
CA LEU A 3 -20.44 -10.26 -6.08
C LEU A 3 -19.75 -9.79 -7.38
N PHE A 4 -18.42 -9.69 -7.42
CA PHE A 4 -17.70 -9.25 -8.62
C PHE A 4 -16.40 -10.04 -8.79
N LYS A 5 -16.11 -10.48 -10.02
CA LYS A 5 -14.90 -11.24 -10.33
C LYS A 5 -13.78 -10.27 -10.69
N PRO A 6 -12.64 -10.24 -9.96
CA PRO A 6 -11.57 -9.29 -10.23
C PRO A 6 -11.00 -9.33 -11.67
N LYS A 7 -11.12 -10.49 -12.34
CA LYS A 7 -10.71 -10.66 -13.74
C LYS A 7 -11.61 -9.93 -14.75
N ASP A 8 -12.83 -9.60 -14.37
CA ASP A 8 -13.80 -8.90 -15.21
C ASP A 8 -13.73 -7.37 -14.97
N LEU A 9 -12.78 -6.92 -14.14
CA LEU A 9 -12.58 -5.51 -13.81
C LEU A 9 -11.92 -4.79 -14.99
N THR A 10 -12.57 -3.74 -15.48
CA THR A 10 -12.01 -2.83 -16.48
C THR A 10 -11.54 -1.54 -15.83
N GLU A 11 -10.65 -0.83 -16.52
CA GLU A 11 -10.19 0.51 -16.13
C GLU A 11 -11.36 1.48 -15.95
N ASP A 12 -12.27 1.56 -16.93
CA ASP A 12 -13.46 2.42 -16.85
C ASP A 12 -14.32 2.15 -15.63
N LEU A 13 -14.46 0.87 -15.24
CA LEU A 13 -15.25 0.49 -14.08
C LEU A 13 -14.53 0.87 -12.77
N MET A 14 -13.20 0.71 -12.71
CA MET A 14 -12.42 1.19 -11.56
C MET A 14 -12.59 2.69 -11.38
N GLU A 15 -12.46 3.47 -12.46
CA GLU A 15 -12.61 4.93 -12.41
C GLU A 15 -14.04 5.35 -12.03
N LYS A 16 -15.04 4.70 -12.61
CA LYS A 16 -16.45 4.98 -12.30
C LYS A 16 -16.80 4.71 -10.84
N TRP A 17 -16.21 3.68 -10.22
CA TRP A 17 -16.42 3.39 -8.80
C TRP A 17 -15.59 4.30 -7.90
N LEU A 18 -14.34 4.56 -8.26
CA LEU A 18 -13.42 5.31 -7.41
C LEU A 18 -13.96 6.70 -7.06
N VAL A 19 -14.58 7.39 -8.02
CA VAL A 19 -15.13 8.73 -7.83
C VAL A 19 -16.30 8.79 -6.84
N THR A 20 -16.93 7.65 -6.53
CA THR A 20 -18.05 7.52 -5.58
C THR A 20 -17.59 7.14 -4.17
N PHE A 21 -16.28 7.03 -3.91
CA PHE A 21 -15.80 6.67 -2.59
C PHE A 21 -15.86 7.87 -1.65
N GLU A 22 -16.59 7.73 -0.55
CA GLU A 22 -16.86 8.80 0.42
C GLU A 22 -16.33 8.47 1.82
N ASN A 23 -15.81 7.25 2.03
CA ASN A 23 -15.23 6.85 3.30
C ASN A 23 -14.11 5.81 3.11
N TRP A 24 -13.37 5.59 4.19
CA TRP A 24 -12.23 4.68 4.20
C TRP A 24 -12.63 3.21 4.08
N GLU A 25 -13.80 2.80 4.57
CA GLU A 25 -14.26 1.41 4.54
C GLU A 25 -14.57 0.93 3.13
N ILE A 26 -15.24 1.77 2.32
CA ILE A 26 -15.51 1.49 0.90
C ILE A 26 -14.18 1.36 0.16
N CYS A 27 -13.28 2.32 0.37
CA CYS A 27 -11.95 2.34 -0.24
C CYS A 27 -11.17 1.05 0.03
N ASP A 28 -11.09 0.63 1.30
CA ASP A 28 -10.35 -0.56 1.71
C ASP A 28 -11.03 -1.84 1.22
N SER A 29 -12.36 -1.89 1.24
CA SER A 29 -13.15 -3.03 0.75
C SER A 29 -12.94 -3.30 -0.74
N PHE A 30 -12.94 -2.25 -1.57
CA PHE A 30 -12.67 -2.38 -3.01
C PHE A 30 -11.19 -2.69 -3.27
N SER A 31 -10.28 -2.04 -2.55
CA SER A 31 -8.84 -2.28 -2.65
C SER A 31 -8.48 -3.75 -2.39
N MET A 32 -8.99 -4.32 -1.29
CA MET A 32 -8.74 -5.72 -0.89
C MET A 32 -9.59 -6.75 -1.65
N GLY A 33 -10.83 -6.37 -1.97
CA GLY A 33 -11.81 -7.26 -2.57
C GLY A 33 -11.58 -7.47 -4.06
N VAL A 34 -11.21 -6.40 -4.78
CA VAL A 34 -11.30 -6.31 -6.23
C VAL A 34 -10.03 -5.75 -6.85
N PHE A 35 -9.59 -4.55 -6.47
CA PHE A 35 -8.53 -3.82 -7.19
C PHE A 35 -7.17 -4.54 -7.13
N ALA A 36 -6.73 -4.94 -5.93
CA ALA A 36 -5.45 -5.64 -5.78
C ALA A 36 -5.38 -7.02 -6.44
N LYS A 37 -6.54 -7.58 -6.86
CA LYS A 37 -6.64 -8.91 -7.47
C LYS A 37 -6.90 -8.86 -8.97
N SER A 38 -6.97 -7.67 -9.56
CA SER A 38 -7.15 -7.48 -10.99
C SER A 38 -5.81 -7.50 -11.74
N ALA A 39 -5.86 -7.31 -13.06
CA ALA A 39 -4.68 -7.10 -13.89
C ALA A 39 -4.19 -5.64 -13.91
N LEU A 40 -4.89 -4.73 -13.24
CA LEU A 40 -4.68 -3.28 -13.30
C LEU A 40 -4.11 -2.62 -12.03
N PRO A 41 -3.69 -3.32 -10.94
CA PRO A 41 -3.37 -2.63 -9.70
C PRO A 41 -2.17 -1.68 -9.84
N ILE A 42 -1.09 -2.11 -10.50
CA ILE A 42 0.14 -1.30 -10.64
C ILE A 42 -0.11 0.03 -11.36
N PRO A 43 -0.65 0.06 -12.60
CA PRO A 43 -0.88 1.32 -13.31
C PRO A 43 -1.81 2.25 -12.51
N LYS A 44 -2.85 1.70 -11.87
CA LYS A 44 -3.80 2.49 -11.07
C LYS A 44 -3.24 2.98 -9.74
N ILE A 45 -2.39 2.22 -9.08
CA ILE A 45 -1.64 2.69 -7.90
C ILE A 45 -0.82 3.93 -8.28
N ILE A 46 -0.06 3.86 -9.37
CA ILE A 46 0.82 4.95 -9.82
C ILE A 46 -0.02 6.18 -10.14
N GLU A 47 -1.07 6.02 -10.95
CA GLU A 47 -1.96 7.11 -11.35
C GLU A 47 -2.63 7.79 -10.13
N TRP A 48 -3.26 7.00 -9.26
CA TRP A 48 -4.05 7.51 -8.16
C TRP A 48 -3.21 8.15 -7.05
N SER A 49 -1.93 7.77 -6.93
CA SER A 49 -1.03 8.29 -5.89
C SER A 49 -0.85 9.81 -5.92
N THR A 50 -1.03 10.42 -7.10
CA THR A 50 -0.85 11.86 -7.33
C THR A 50 -2.16 12.66 -7.29
N ARG A 51 -3.31 12.00 -7.19
CA ARG A 51 -4.62 12.66 -7.27
C ARG A 51 -4.92 13.55 -6.08
N SER A 52 -5.66 14.63 -6.32
CA SER A 52 -6.02 15.60 -5.28
C SER A 52 -7.14 15.12 -4.37
N ARG A 53 -8.11 14.33 -4.85
CA ARG A 53 -9.24 13.85 -4.03
C ARG A 53 -8.78 12.80 -3.00
N GLU A 54 -9.27 12.94 -1.77
CA GLU A 54 -8.79 12.19 -0.60
C GLU A 54 -8.90 10.68 -0.78
N PHE A 55 -10.10 10.18 -1.12
CA PHE A 55 -10.35 8.75 -1.24
C PHE A 55 -9.78 8.14 -2.53
N GLU A 56 -9.56 8.96 -3.56
CA GLU A 56 -8.86 8.52 -4.77
C GLU A 56 -7.38 8.28 -4.45
N LYS A 57 -6.72 9.25 -3.79
CA LYS A 57 -5.34 9.07 -3.32
C LYS A 57 -5.23 7.96 -2.29
N ARG A 58 -6.17 7.86 -1.33
CA ARG A 58 -6.20 6.75 -0.35
C ARG A 58 -6.23 5.40 -1.05
N ALA A 59 -7.04 5.24 -2.10
CA ALA A 59 -7.19 3.99 -2.81
C ALA A 59 -5.88 3.49 -3.41
N SER A 60 -5.00 4.39 -3.86
CA SER A 60 -3.64 4.02 -4.28
C SER A 60 -2.91 3.25 -3.17
N PHE A 61 -2.78 3.85 -1.99
CA PHE A 61 -2.00 3.27 -0.89
C PHE A 61 -2.70 2.08 -0.22
N ALA A 62 -4.03 2.09 -0.12
CA ALA A 62 -4.80 0.93 0.32
C ALA A 62 -4.64 -0.26 -0.66
N THR A 63 -4.57 0.03 -1.97
CA THR A 63 -4.32 -1.01 -2.99
C THR A 63 -2.89 -1.55 -2.89
N ILE A 64 -1.87 -0.72 -2.62
CA ILE A 64 -0.50 -1.22 -2.33
C ILE A 64 -0.52 -2.21 -1.16
N ALA A 65 -1.14 -1.84 -0.04
CA ALA A 65 -1.21 -2.68 1.15
C ALA A 65 -1.90 -4.02 0.86
N ALA A 66 -3.03 -3.99 0.15
CA ALA A 66 -3.75 -5.18 -0.27
C ALA A 66 -2.94 -6.05 -1.26
N TYR A 67 -2.22 -5.41 -2.18
CA TYR A 67 -1.44 -6.08 -3.22
C TYR A 67 -0.29 -6.92 -2.62
N CYS A 68 0.28 -6.47 -1.49
CA CYS A 68 1.28 -7.23 -0.72
C CYS A 68 0.79 -8.64 -0.29
N MET A 69 -0.52 -8.87 -0.21
CA MET A 69 -1.12 -10.18 0.11
C MET A 69 -1.74 -10.87 -1.10
N ALA A 70 -2.16 -10.11 -2.12
CA ALA A 70 -2.84 -10.61 -3.30
C ALA A 70 -1.88 -11.33 -4.24
N ASP A 71 -0.76 -10.69 -4.59
CA ASP A 71 0.25 -11.30 -5.43
C ASP A 71 1.31 -11.99 -4.58
N LYS A 72 1.15 -13.31 -4.40
CA LYS A 72 2.02 -14.13 -3.56
C LYS A 72 3.30 -14.56 -4.27
N LYS A 73 3.44 -14.25 -5.57
CA LYS A 73 4.56 -14.69 -6.41
C LYS A 73 5.41 -13.53 -6.92
N ALA A 74 4.88 -12.31 -6.92
CA ALA A 74 5.62 -11.12 -7.31
C ALA A 74 6.93 -10.96 -6.53
N ASP A 75 7.97 -10.62 -7.29
CA ASP A 75 9.32 -10.31 -6.81
C ASP A 75 9.35 -9.02 -6.00
N ASN A 76 10.40 -8.87 -5.19
CA ASN A 76 10.60 -7.69 -4.35
C ASN A 76 10.61 -6.38 -5.14
N ALA A 77 11.21 -6.37 -6.34
CA ALA A 77 11.29 -5.19 -7.21
C ALA A 77 9.92 -4.55 -7.50
N VAL A 78 8.86 -5.37 -7.57
CA VAL A 78 7.48 -4.88 -7.77
C VAL A 78 7.01 -4.03 -6.61
N PHE A 79 7.45 -4.31 -5.38
CA PHE A 79 7.06 -3.54 -4.19
C PHE A 79 8.00 -2.39 -3.93
N GLU A 80 9.29 -2.55 -4.25
CA GLU A 80 10.29 -1.48 -4.09
C GLU A 80 9.97 -0.25 -4.95
N GLN A 81 9.36 -0.44 -6.13
CA GLN A 81 8.94 0.67 -6.98
C GLN A 81 7.91 1.60 -6.32
N PHE A 82 7.23 1.17 -5.24
CA PHE A 82 6.23 1.98 -4.55
C PHE A 82 6.83 2.89 -3.46
N PHE A 83 8.08 2.68 -3.05
CA PHE A 83 8.70 3.52 -2.02
C PHE A 83 8.75 5.01 -2.38
N PRO A 84 9.09 5.41 -3.63
CA PRO A 84 9.02 6.82 -4.02
C PRO A 84 7.62 7.43 -3.88
N LEU A 85 6.56 6.66 -4.18
CA LEU A 85 5.18 7.12 -4.04
C LEU A 85 4.80 7.32 -2.56
N ILE A 86 5.20 6.37 -1.71
CA ILE A 86 4.99 6.43 -0.25
C ILE A 86 5.74 7.64 0.33
N HIS A 87 6.99 7.84 -0.08
CA HIS A 87 7.81 8.97 0.34
C HIS A 87 7.18 10.30 -0.03
N GLN A 88 6.77 10.46 -1.29
CA GLN A 88 6.16 11.69 -1.79
C GLN A 88 4.85 12.02 -1.06
N ALA A 89 4.04 11.01 -0.75
CA ALA A 89 2.77 11.19 -0.05
C ALA A 89 2.90 11.29 1.48
N ALA A 90 4.11 11.15 2.04
CA ALA A 90 4.31 11.21 3.48
C ALA A 90 4.06 12.60 4.08
N ASN A 91 4.00 13.65 3.26
CA ASN A 91 3.65 15.01 3.68
C ASN A 91 2.13 15.27 3.72
N ASP A 92 1.29 14.32 3.31
CA ASP A 92 -0.16 14.50 3.25
C ASP A 92 -0.79 14.41 4.65
N ASP A 93 -1.28 15.53 5.19
CA ASP A 93 -1.81 15.58 6.57
C ASP A 93 -3.22 14.99 6.72
N ARG A 94 -3.91 14.70 5.61
CA ARG A 94 -5.26 14.15 5.61
C ARG A 94 -5.28 12.77 6.25
N ILE A 95 -6.12 12.62 7.27
CA ILE A 95 -6.08 11.47 8.19
C ILE A 95 -6.22 10.13 7.46
N TYR A 96 -7.07 10.07 6.43
CA TYR A 96 -7.29 8.84 5.69
C TYR A 96 -6.17 8.56 4.69
N VAL A 97 -5.52 9.56 4.13
CA VAL A 97 -4.36 9.36 3.26
C VAL A 97 -3.17 8.88 4.09
N LYS A 98 -2.76 9.61 5.14
CA LYS A 98 -1.56 9.24 5.91
C LYS A 98 -1.66 7.86 6.57
N LYS A 99 -2.86 7.46 7.01
CA LYS A 99 -3.09 6.09 7.53
C LYS A 99 -2.88 5.04 6.45
N ALA A 100 -3.33 5.29 5.22
CA ALA A 100 -3.11 4.35 4.11
C ALA A 100 -1.64 4.31 3.67
N VAL A 101 -0.93 5.46 3.67
CA VAL A 101 0.52 5.52 3.40
C VAL A 101 1.31 4.71 4.43
N ASN A 102 1.03 4.88 5.73
CA ASN A 102 1.63 4.07 6.78
C ASN A 102 1.29 2.57 6.63
N TRP A 103 0.03 2.26 6.30
CA TRP A 103 -0.40 0.87 6.11
C TRP A 103 0.31 0.22 4.91
N ALA A 104 0.50 0.94 3.81
CA ALA A 104 1.25 0.48 2.65
C ALA A 104 2.71 0.17 3.01
N LEU A 105 3.41 1.10 3.66
CA LEU A 105 4.80 0.93 4.09
C LEU A 105 4.97 -0.29 5.00
N ARG A 106 4.09 -0.45 6.00
CA ARG A 106 4.10 -1.59 6.92
C ARG A 106 3.80 -2.90 6.21
N SER A 107 2.89 -2.90 5.24
CA SER A 107 2.50 -4.11 4.51
C SER A 107 3.63 -4.60 3.60
N ILE A 108 4.36 -3.69 2.95
CA ILE A 108 5.58 -4.02 2.21
C ILE A 108 6.61 -4.61 3.17
N GLY A 109 6.89 -3.94 4.30
CA GLY A 109 7.89 -4.42 5.27
C GLY A 109 7.53 -5.72 5.99
N LYS A 110 6.26 -6.14 6.00
CA LYS A 110 5.81 -7.42 6.56
C LYS A 110 5.73 -8.55 5.52
N ARG A 111 6.09 -8.27 4.26
CA ARG A 111 5.97 -9.27 3.20
C ARG A 111 7.07 -10.34 3.27
N ASN A 112 8.32 -9.94 3.46
CA ASN A 112 9.48 -10.80 3.67
C ASN A 112 10.62 -10.01 4.35
N ILE A 113 11.69 -10.69 4.75
CA ILE A 113 12.80 -10.09 5.52
C ILE A 113 13.61 -9.06 4.73
N ASP A 114 13.70 -9.18 3.41
CA ASP A 114 14.46 -8.23 2.60
C ASP A 114 13.65 -6.94 2.39
N LEU A 115 12.36 -7.05 2.09
CA LEU A 115 11.46 -5.91 2.05
C LEU A 115 11.27 -5.26 3.43
N ASN A 116 11.42 -6.01 4.52
CA ASN A 116 11.46 -5.45 5.87
C ASN A 116 12.60 -4.44 6.03
N LYS A 117 13.84 -4.83 5.66
CA LYS A 117 15.01 -3.94 5.69
C LYS A 117 14.77 -2.70 4.83
N ARG A 118 14.30 -2.88 3.60
CA ARG A 118 14.02 -1.79 2.67
C ARG A 118 12.94 -0.83 3.17
N ALA A 119 11.89 -1.36 3.80
CA ALA A 119 10.83 -0.53 4.40
C ALA A 119 11.32 0.24 5.63
N ILE A 120 12.24 -0.32 6.43
CA ILE A 120 12.88 0.39 7.55
C ILE A 120 13.79 1.51 7.04
N GLU A 121 14.60 1.24 6.01
CA GLU A 121 15.41 2.27 5.34
C GLU A 121 14.52 3.43 4.85
N GLU A 122 13.41 3.11 4.19
CA GLU A 122 12.47 4.12 3.70
C GLU A 122 11.77 4.88 4.84
N ALA A 123 11.41 4.19 5.94
CA ALA A 123 10.84 4.83 7.10
C ALA A 123 11.80 5.87 7.72
N HIS A 124 13.10 5.60 7.77
CA HIS A 124 14.09 6.57 8.23
C HIS A 124 14.22 7.78 7.29
N LYS A 125 14.15 7.57 5.97
CA LYS A 125 14.11 8.70 5.01
C LYS A 125 12.88 9.57 5.21
N ILE A 126 11.71 8.95 5.43
CA ILE A 126 10.47 9.66 5.72
C ILE A 126 10.56 10.41 7.06
N GLU A 127 11.20 9.83 8.08
CA GLU A 127 11.37 10.47 9.39
C GLU A 127 12.18 11.77 9.30
N ALA A 128 13.15 11.84 8.38
CA ALA A 128 13.96 13.01 8.15
C ALA A 128 13.21 14.19 7.52
N LEU A 129 11.99 13.97 7.01
CA LEU A 129 11.15 15.04 6.47
C LEU A 129 10.54 15.89 7.59
N ASP A 130 10.48 17.22 7.39
CA ASP A 130 9.92 18.13 8.39
C ASP A 130 8.40 18.30 8.31
N TYR A 131 7.69 17.17 8.22
CA TYR A 131 6.22 17.13 8.24
C TYR A 131 5.71 16.32 9.44
N LYS A 132 4.61 16.78 10.04
CA LYS A 132 3.98 16.08 11.18
C LYS A 132 3.46 14.70 10.76
N SER A 133 2.82 14.62 9.60
CA SER A 133 2.39 13.38 8.96
C SER A 133 3.56 12.41 8.75
N ALA A 134 4.66 12.88 8.15
CA ALA A 134 5.84 12.06 7.88
C ALA A 134 6.44 11.45 9.16
N LYS A 135 6.68 12.28 10.19
CA LYS A 135 7.17 11.82 11.49
C LYS A 135 6.25 10.77 12.13
N TRP A 136 4.93 10.92 12.01
CA TRP A 136 3.96 9.94 12.51
C TRP A 136 4.01 8.62 11.72
N ILE A 137 4.02 8.70 10.38
CA ILE A 137 4.07 7.53 9.49
C ILE A 137 5.32 6.70 9.78
N ALA A 138 6.49 7.36 9.82
CA ALA A 138 7.77 6.71 10.01
C ALA A 138 7.88 6.04 11.38
N ARG A 139 7.59 6.77 12.46
CA ARG A 139 7.71 6.24 13.83
C ARG A 139 6.78 5.06 14.08
N ASP A 140 5.55 5.11 13.57
CA ASP A 140 4.64 3.97 13.68
C ASP A 140 5.13 2.77 12.86
N ALA A 141 5.63 3.00 11.64
CA ALA A 141 6.18 1.94 10.82
C ALA A 141 7.42 1.29 11.45
N LEU A 142 8.38 2.08 11.93
CA LEU A 142 9.59 1.61 12.62
C LEU A 142 9.23 0.77 13.86
N ARG A 143 8.35 1.28 14.72
CA ARG A 143 7.86 0.57 15.91
C ARG A 143 7.26 -0.80 15.56
N GLU A 144 6.60 -0.91 14.42
CA GLU A 144 5.93 -2.13 13.98
C GLU A 144 6.84 -3.12 13.26
N LEU A 145 7.81 -2.60 12.49
CA LEU A 145 8.72 -3.39 11.65
C LEU A 145 10.00 -3.81 12.39
N GLN A 146 10.30 -3.24 13.55
CA GLN A 146 11.47 -3.56 14.37
C GLN A 146 11.13 -4.34 15.65
N LYS A 147 9.91 -4.89 15.76
CA LYS A 147 9.55 -5.76 16.90
C LYS A 147 10.45 -7.00 16.92
N GLU A 148 10.74 -7.54 18.10
CA GLU A 148 11.47 -8.81 18.23
C GLU A 148 10.75 -9.95 17.50
N VAL A 149 9.42 -9.98 17.62
CA VAL A 149 8.55 -10.91 16.91
C VAL A 149 7.63 -10.13 15.97
N ILE A 150 7.86 -10.30 14.68
CA ILE A 150 7.08 -9.67 13.61
C ILE A 150 6.38 -10.77 12.83
N ASN A 151 5.09 -10.59 12.55
CA ASN A 151 4.37 -11.49 11.65
C ASN A 151 4.73 -11.17 10.19
N ILE A 152 5.69 -11.92 9.65
CA ILE A 152 6.13 -11.84 8.25
C ILE A 152 5.38 -12.90 7.42
N LEU A 153 4.99 -12.55 6.19
CA LEU A 153 4.19 -13.42 5.31
C LEU A 153 5.01 -14.47 4.54
N ASP A 154 6.32 -14.22 4.42
CA ASP A 154 7.32 -14.97 3.67
C ASP A 154 7.00 -15.10 2.18
N TYR A 155 6.39 -14.08 1.55
CA TYR A 155 6.13 -14.12 0.12
C TYR A 155 7.29 -13.50 -0.70
N PRO A 156 7.65 -14.07 -1.87
CA PRO A 156 7.21 -15.37 -2.38
C PRO A 156 7.76 -16.55 -1.57
N ARG A 157 6.87 -17.47 -1.17
CA ARG A 157 7.22 -18.58 -0.26
C ARG A 157 8.23 -19.56 -0.85
N ALA A 158 8.30 -19.65 -2.18
CA ALA A 158 9.34 -20.43 -2.85
C ALA A 158 10.78 -19.97 -2.52
N ILE A 159 10.95 -18.73 -2.05
CA ILE A 159 12.26 -18.17 -1.68
C ILE A 159 12.42 -18.13 -0.15
N TYR A 160 11.42 -17.63 0.56
CA TYR A 160 11.54 -17.34 2.00
C TYR A 160 10.99 -18.44 2.92
N ARG A 161 10.32 -19.45 2.35
CA ARG A 161 9.83 -20.64 3.06
C ARG A 161 9.92 -21.89 2.16
N PRO A 162 11.14 -22.25 1.70
CA PRO A 162 11.36 -23.36 0.78
C PRO A 162 11.09 -24.72 1.44
#